data_AF-A0AAV5GAF4-F1
#
_entry.id   AF-A0AAV5GAF4-F1
#
_cell.length_a   1.000
_cell.length_b   1.000
_cell.length_c   1.000
_cell.angle_alpha   90.00
_cell.angle_beta   90.00
_cell.angle_gamma   90.00
#
_symmetry.space_group_name_H-M   'P 1'
#
loop_
_entity.id
_entity.type
_entity.pdbx_description
1 polymer ?
#
loop_
_entity_poly.entity_id
_entity_poly.type
_entity_poly.pdbx_seq_one_letter_code
_entity_poly.pdbx_strand_id
1 'polypeptide(L)'
;MPPSGHEVQAFDCHPISGSANGATPPSLVVTVTGQVTHGPNPTPAAGSISAKNFDGLARVFSQSFILVFAPTSAAPPPAPAGPGAEQGAEGYVVASDSFRFC
;
A
#
# COMPACT_ATOMS: atom_id res chain seq x y z
N MET A 1 -0.42 -8.74 -11.19
CA MET A 1 -1.47 -9.31 -10.32
C MET A 1 -2.79 -9.30 -11.08
N PRO A 2 -3.73 -10.23 -10.82
CA PRO A 2 -5.09 -10.15 -11.35
C PRO A 2 -5.75 -8.81 -10.97
N PRO A 3 -6.71 -8.31 -11.78
CA PRO A 3 -7.55 -7.19 -11.36
C PRO A 3 -8.16 -7.45 -9.98
N SER A 4 -8.05 -6.48 -9.09
CA SER A 4 -8.51 -6.61 -7.71
C SER A 4 -8.88 -5.26 -7.12
N GLY A 5 -9.98 -5.21 -6.38
CA GLY A 5 -10.31 -4.08 -5.49
C GLY A 5 -9.78 -4.34 -4.09
N HIS A 6 -9.05 -3.39 -3.53
CA HIS A 6 -8.60 -3.43 -2.14
C HIS A 6 -9.40 -2.41 -1.33
N GLU A 7 -9.96 -2.86 -0.21
CA GLU A 7 -10.62 -2.03 0.77
C GLU A 7 -9.80 -2.10 2.06
N VAL A 8 -9.18 -0.99 2.45
CA VAL A 8 -8.43 -0.90 3.71
C VAL A 8 -9.42 -0.71 4.86
N GLN A 9 -9.34 -1.57 5.86
CA GLN A 9 -10.21 -1.50 7.05
C GLN A 9 -9.47 -0.90 8.25
N ALA A 10 -8.19 -1.22 8.40
CA ALA A 10 -7.36 -0.69 9.47
C ALA A 10 -5.89 -0.65 9.05
N PHE A 11 -5.15 0.27 9.65
CA PHE A 11 -3.70 0.29 9.57
C PHE A 11 -3.10 0.71 10.90
N ASP A 12 -1.85 0.32 11.11
CA ASP A 12 -1.05 0.67 12.27
C ASP A 12 0.39 0.95 11.83
N CYS A 13 1.05 1.89 12.51
CA CYS A 13 2.37 2.39 12.13
C CYS A 13 3.22 2.64 13.37
N HIS A 14 4.42 2.05 13.40
CA HIS A 14 5.36 2.20 14.50
C HIS A 14 6.75 2.57 13.97
N PRO A 15 7.45 3.52 14.61
CA PRO A 15 8.85 3.74 14.31
C PRO A 15 9.68 2.55 14.79
N ILE A 16 10.65 2.14 13.98
CA ILE A 16 11.64 1.12 14.33
C ILE A 16 13.04 1.72 14.28
N SER A 17 13.82 1.42 15.32
CA SER A 17 15.23 1.80 15.39
C SER A 17 16.04 0.95 14.40
N GLY A 18 17.04 1.54 13.75
CA GLY A 18 17.97 0.79 12.89
C GLY A 18 17.81 1.00 11.38
N SER A 19 17.33 2.17 10.93
CA SER A 19 17.55 2.58 9.52
C SER A 19 19.04 2.37 9.20
N ALA A 20 19.32 1.62 8.13
CA ALA A 20 20.67 1.17 7.76
C ALA A 20 21.71 2.30 7.67
N ASN A 21 21.26 3.55 7.61
CA ASN A 21 22.08 4.74 7.44
C ASN A 21 21.99 5.74 8.61
N GLY A 22 21.40 5.38 9.76
CA GLY A 22 21.20 6.31 10.87
C GLY A 22 20.31 7.51 10.50
N ALA A 23 19.48 7.35 9.46
CA ALA A 23 18.70 8.44 8.89
C ALA A 23 17.59 8.88 9.86
N THR A 24 17.47 10.20 10.02
CA THR A 24 16.31 10.88 10.58
C THR A 24 15.47 11.39 9.41
N PRO A 25 14.17 11.10 9.32
CA PRO A 25 13.30 10.38 10.27
C PRO A 25 13.50 8.83 10.31
N PRO A 26 13.06 8.15 11.39
CA PRO A 26 13.33 6.73 11.61
C PRO A 26 12.62 5.84 10.59
N SER A 27 13.13 4.63 10.36
CA SER A 27 12.35 3.63 9.61
C SER A 27 11.01 3.34 10.28
N LEU A 28 10.01 2.95 9.50
CA LEU A 28 8.68 2.62 9.99
C LEU A 28 8.35 1.16 9.68
N VAL A 29 7.69 0.48 10.60
CA VAL A 29 6.91 -0.72 10.30
C VAL A 29 5.46 -0.30 10.17
N VAL A 30 4.84 -0.66 9.05
CA VAL A 30 3.43 -0.36 8.78
C VAL A 30 2.71 -1.68 8.56
N THR A 31 1.62 -1.91 9.30
CA THR A 31 0.73 -3.05 9.05
C THR A 31 -0.60 -2.54 8.55
N VAL A 32 -1.06 -3.06 7.42
CA VAL A 32 -2.33 -2.75 6.79
C VAL A 32 -3.17 -4.01 6.77
N THR A 33 -4.45 -3.89 7.12
CA THR A 33 -5.42 -4.98 7.06
C THR A 33 -6.68 -4.53 6.33
N GLY A 34 -7.31 -5.46 5.64
CA GLY A 34 -8.50 -5.15 4.88
C GLY A 34 -9.04 -6.34 4.11
N GLN A 35 -9.88 -6.04 3.12
CA GLN A 35 -10.43 -7.02 2.20
C GLN A 35 -9.88 -6.79 0.80
N VAL A 36 -9.64 -7.88 0.08
CA VAL A 36 -9.35 -7.85 -1.35
C VAL A 36 -10.35 -8.73 -2.08
N THR A 37 -10.90 -8.19 -3.15
CA THR A 37 -11.82 -8.90 -4.05
C THR A 37 -11.14 -8.98 -5.41
N HIS A 38 -10.95 -10.20 -5.92
CA HIS A 38 -10.41 -10.42 -7.25
C HIS A 38 -11.51 -10.46 -8.32
N GLY A 39 -11.13 -10.16 -9.56
CA GLY A 39 -12.01 -10.24 -10.71
C GLY A 39 -12.60 -8.89 -11.14
N PRO A 40 -13.55 -8.90 -12.09
CA PRO A 40 -14.15 -7.68 -12.62
C PRO A 40 -14.89 -6.89 -11.54
N ASN A 41 -14.75 -5.57 -11.58
CA ASN A 41 -15.52 -4.62 -10.77
C ASN A 41 -16.44 -3.84 -11.74
N PRO A 42 -17.78 -3.79 -11.53
CA PRO A 42 -18.56 -4.27 -10.38
C PRO A 42 -18.70 -5.79 -10.27
N THR A 43 -18.88 -6.26 -9.03
CA THR A 43 -19.11 -7.67 -8.71
C THR A 43 -20.29 -8.22 -9.54
N PRO A 44 -20.12 -9.35 -10.25
CA PRO A 44 -21.20 -10.01 -10.97
C PRO A 44 -22.39 -10.35 -10.06
N ALA A 45 -23.58 -10.52 -10.65
CA ALA A 45 -24.77 -10.93 -9.89
C ALA A 45 -24.53 -12.24 -9.13
N ALA A 46 -25.06 -12.34 -7.90
CA ALA A 46 -24.76 -13.41 -6.93
C ALA A 46 -24.91 -14.85 -7.48
N GLY A 47 -25.81 -15.07 -8.45
CA GLY A 47 -26.02 -16.38 -9.08
C GLY A 47 -24.91 -16.86 -10.03
N SER A 48 -23.91 -16.03 -10.33
CA SER A 48 -22.78 -16.37 -11.21
C SER A 48 -21.50 -16.77 -10.46
N ILE A 49 -21.50 -16.64 -9.13
CA ILE A 49 -20.35 -16.94 -8.27
C ILE A 49 -20.36 -18.44 -7.94
N SER A 50 -19.36 -19.17 -8.42
CA SER A 50 -19.17 -20.59 -8.12
C SER A 50 -18.27 -20.76 -6.90
N ALA A 51 -18.53 -21.71 -6.00
CA ALA A 51 -17.60 -22.01 -4.90
C ALA A 51 -16.21 -22.51 -5.35
N LYS A 52 -16.06 -22.87 -6.65
CA LYS A 52 -14.78 -23.22 -7.28
C LYS A 52 -14.11 -22.01 -7.97
N ASN A 53 -14.82 -20.88 -8.07
CA ASN A 53 -14.32 -19.62 -8.61
C ASN A 53 -14.32 -18.56 -7.50
N PHE A 54 -13.13 -18.12 -7.11
CA PHE A 54 -12.99 -17.17 -6.02
C PHE A 54 -13.08 -15.70 -6.45
N ASP A 55 -13.28 -15.44 -7.74
CA ASP A 55 -13.56 -14.09 -8.23
C ASP A 55 -14.89 -13.57 -7.66
N GLY A 56 -14.91 -12.30 -7.30
CA GLY A 56 -16.05 -11.63 -6.66
C GLY A 56 -16.22 -11.94 -5.17
N LEU A 57 -15.45 -12.88 -4.61
CA LEU A 57 -15.44 -13.17 -3.17
C LEU A 57 -14.39 -12.33 -2.45
N ALA A 58 -14.83 -11.55 -1.46
CA ALA A 58 -13.94 -10.79 -0.59
C ALA A 58 -13.10 -11.72 0.29
N ARG A 59 -11.80 -11.41 0.41
CA ARG A 59 -10.84 -12.14 1.23
C ARG A 59 -10.08 -11.20 2.14
N VAL A 60 -9.92 -11.59 3.40
CA VAL A 60 -9.14 -10.81 4.36
C VAL A 60 -7.67 -10.85 3.96
N PHE A 61 -7.00 -9.70 4.00
CA PHE A 61 -5.56 -9.62 3.87
C PHE A 61 -4.92 -8.90 5.06
N SER A 62 -3.66 -9.23 5.31
CA SER A 62 -2.75 -8.44 6.13
C SER A 62 -1.44 -8.26 5.38
N GLN A 63 -1.03 -7.01 5.21
CA GLN A 63 0.21 -6.64 4.55
C GLN A 63 1.07 -5.81 5.50
N SER A 64 2.33 -6.20 5.66
CA SER A 64 3.29 -5.46 6.48
C SER A 64 4.42 -4.92 5.62
N PHE A 65 4.75 -3.65 5.80
CA PHE A 65 5.83 -2.96 5.12
C PHE A 65 6.91 -2.54 6.11
N ILE A 66 8.16 -2.58 5.66
CA ILE A 66 9.24 -1.80 6.26
C ILE A 66 9.51 -0.62 5.35
N LEU A 67 9.36 0.58 5.89
CA LEU A 67 9.61 1.84 5.21
C LEU A 67 10.94 2.43 5.69
N VAL A 68 11.80 2.83 4.76
CA VAL A 68 13.07 3.51 5.05
C VAL A 68 13.03 4.90 4.45
N PHE A 69 13.45 5.90 5.21
CA PHE A 69 13.52 7.26 4.69
C PHE A 69 14.67 7.40 3.69
N ALA A 70 14.36 7.88 2.48
CA ALA A 70 15.33 8.17 1.44
C ALA A 70 15.22 9.65 1.04
N PRO A 71 16.12 10.53 1.52
CA PRO A 71 16.11 11.92 1.08
C PRO A 71 16.48 11.96 -0.41
N THR A 72 15.60 12.50 -1.25
CA THR A 72 15.92 12.76 -2.66
C THR A 72 16.88 13.95 -2.73
N SER A 73 18.09 13.76 -3.27
CA SER A 73 19.05 14.85 -3.47
C SER A 73 18.94 15.54 -4.84
N ALA A 74 17.88 15.28 -5.61
CA ALA A 74 17.67 15.92 -6.90
C ALA A 74 16.84 17.20 -6.71
N ALA A 75 17.42 18.34 -7.07
CA ALA A 75 16.72 19.63 -7.08
C ALA A 75 15.38 19.49 -7.85
N PRO A 76 14.26 20.02 -7.31
CA PRO A 76 12.98 19.90 -7.99
C PRO A 76 13.06 20.62 -9.35
N PRO A 77 12.58 20.02 -10.44
CA PRO A 77 12.33 20.79 -11.66
C PRO A 77 11.34 21.92 -11.33
N PRO A 78 11.49 23.12 -11.93
CA PRO A 78 10.63 24.25 -11.61
C PRO A 78 9.15 23.87 -11.83
N ALA A 79 8.36 23.96 -10.76
CA ALA A 79 6.95 23.57 -10.79
C ALA A 79 6.16 24.40 -11.81
N PRO A 80 5.22 23.80 -12.58
CA PRO A 80 4.17 24.59 -13.22
C PRO A 80 3.31 25.22 -12.13
N ALA A 81 3.19 26.55 -12.14
CA ALA A 81 2.32 27.28 -11.21
C ALA A 81 0.85 26.93 -11.47
N GLY A 82 0.28 26.04 -10.65
CA GLY A 82 -1.13 25.67 -10.70
C GLY A 82 -1.63 25.20 -9.33
N PRO A 83 -2.85 25.58 -8.90
CA PRO A 83 -3.45 25.07 -7.67
C PRO A 83 -3.81 23.60 -7.89
N GLY A 84 -3.04 22.69 -7.27
CA GLY A 84 -3.17 21.24 -7.44
C GLY A 84 -1.84 20.48 -7.59
N ALA A 85 -0.70 21.17 -7.52
CA ALA A 85 0.60 20.52 -7.41
C ALA A 85 0.76 19.93 -5.99
N GLU A 86 0.18 18.77 -5.75
CA GLU A 86 0.50 17.97 -4.57
C GLU A 86 1.94 17.48 -4.73
N GLN A 87 2.81 18.11 -3.96
CA GLN A 87 4.22 17.81 -3.82
C GLN A 87 4.36 16.36 -3.36
N GLY A 88 4.59 15.44 -4.31
CA GLY A 88 4.95 14.05 -4.02
C GLY A 88 6.21 14.05 -3.17
N ALA A 89 6.03 13.76 -1.88
CA ALA A 89 6.98 14.08 -0.84
C ALA A 89 8.37 13.45 -1.06
N GLU A 90 9.41 14.24 -0.79
CA GLU A 90 10.66 13.71 -0.23
C GLU A 90 10.28 12.71 0.88
N GLY A 91 10.62 11.42 0.78
CA GLY A 91 9.79 10.44 1.47
C GLY A 91 10.33 9.03 1.64
N TYR A 92 9.55 8.25 2.40
CA TYR A 92 9.81 6.86 2.70
C TYR A 92 9.69 5.97 1.46
N VAL A 93 10.61 5.01 1.32
CA VAL A 93 10.57 3.94 0.32
C VAL A 93 10.33 2.59 0.99
N VAL A 94 9.66 1.68 0.27
CA VAL A 94 9.41 0.31 0.75
C VAL A 94 10.70 -0.49 0.65
N ALA A 95 11.29 -0.84 1.79
CA ALA A 95 12.45 -1.71 1.89
C ALA A 95 12.06 -3.19 2.01
N SER A 96 10.88 -3.48 2.55
CA SER A 96 10.33 -4.84 2.64
C SER A 96 8.82 -4.81 2.52
N ASP A 97 8.26 -5.83 1.90
CA ASP A 97 6.83 -6.07 1.75
C ASP A 97 6.53 -7.55 2.03
N SER A 98 5.56 -7.80 2.91
CA SER A 98 5.04 -9.14 3.19
C SER A 98 3.53 -9.11 3.20
N PHE A 99 2.92 -9.80 2.24
CA PHE A 99 1.48 -9.90 2.06
C PHE A 99 1.00 -11.32 2.37
N ARG A 100 -0.08 -11.45 3.14
CA ARG A 100 -0.76 -12.73 3.37
C ARG A 100 -2.28 -12.57 3.34
N PHE A 101 -2.95 -13.61 2.87
CA PHE A 101 -4.36 -13.83 3.16
C PHE A 101 -4.51 -14.37 4.58
N CYS A 102 -5.54 -13.91 5.29
CA CYS A 102 -5.90 -14.37 6.64
C CYS A 102 -7.17 -15.21 6.61
#